data_AF-A0A2H1KR13-F1
#
_entry.id   AF-A0A2H1KR13-F1
#
_cell.length_a   1.000
_cell.length_b   1.000
_cell.length_c   1.000
_cell.angle_alpha   90.00
_cell.angle_beta   90.00
_cell.angle_gamma   90.00
#
_symmetry.space_group_name_H-M   'P 1'
#
loop_
_entity.id
_entity.type
_entity.pdbx_description
1 polymer ?
#
loop_
_entity_poly.entity_id
_entity_poly.type
_entity_poly.pdbx_seq_one_letter_code
_entity_poly.pdbx_strand_id
1 'polypeptide(L)'
;MVLYGASKGGTGAAFHGLRGGWSFVAADPILSDDWYEQNDRDYHFTSGGIFPKSKQEVFAELIPQITERLTTADARSVLITSSRSPQYSYVVETMRPLSDRLSILSSTNPEINKHPDVAPKTIYAQVMAMNSLLLGMSLPDNFAIIP
;
A
#
# COMPACT_ATOMS: atom_id res chain seq x y z
N MET A 1 16.14 7.04 -2.24
CA MET A 1 14.89 7.73 -2.63
C MET A 1 13.74 6.99 -1.97
N VAL A 2 12.73 7.70 -1.46
CA VAL A 2 11.51 7.10 -0.90
C VAL A 2 10.31 7.64 -1.68
N LEU A 3 9.51 6.77 -2.27
CA LEU A 3 8.24 7.15 -2.90
C LEU A 3 7.14 7.26 -1.84
N TYR A 4 6.23 8.21 -1.99
CA TYR A 4 5.15 8.40 -1.02
C TYR A 4 3.85 8.76 -1.73
N GLY A 5 2.75 8.21 -1.20
CA GLY A 5 1.42 8.63 -1.61
C GLY A 5 0.31 7.96 -0.80
N ALA A 6 -0.89 8.54 -0.91
CA ALA A 6 -2.11 8.00 -0.32
C ALA A 6 -3.13 7.67 -1.40
N SER A 7 -4.01 6.70 -1.16
CA SER A 7 -5.07 6.31 -2.09
C SER A 7 -4.49 5.95 -3.48
N LYS A 8 -4.94 6.59 -4.57
CA LYS A 8 -4.37 6.43 -5.93
C LYS A 8 -2.87 6.76 -5.97
N GLY A 9 -2.43 7.77 -5.21
CA GLY A 9 -1.01 8.08 -5.06
C GLY A 9 -0.24 6.97 -4.32
N GLY A 10 -0.88 6.33 -3.35
CA GLY A 10 -0.34 5.16 -2.65
C GLY A 10 -0.20 3.97 -3.58
N THR A 11 -1.18 3.74 -4.45
CA THR A 11 -1.11 2.74 -5.53
C THR A 11 0.10 2.99 -6.43
N GLY A 12 0.29 4.23 -6.87
CA GLY A 12 1.45 4.62 -7.69
C GLY A 12 2.78 4.42 -6.97
N ALA A 13 2.88 4.83 -5.69
CA ALA A 13 4.07 4.65 -4.88
C ALA A 13 4.43 3.16 -4.71
N ALA A 14 3.45 2.31 -4.41
CA ALA A 14 3.63 0.87 -4.29
C ALA A 14 4.04 0.25 -5.63
N PHE A 15 3.31 0.56 -6.72
CA PHE A 15 3.59 0.00 -8.05
C PHE A 15 5.00 0.36 -8.54
N HIS A 16 5.35 1.65 -8.53
CA HIS A 16 6.66 2.11 -9.00
C HIS A 16 7.78 1.72 -8.04
N GLY A 17 7.53 1.70 -6.73
CA GLY A 17 8.49 1.27 -5.72
C GLY A 17 8.86 -0.21 -5.89
N LEU A 18 7.86 -1.08 -5.98
CA LEU A 18 8.05 -2.51 -6.24
C LEU A 18 8.76 -2.75 -7.57
N ARG A 19 8.28 -2.13 -8.66
CA ARG A 19 8.84 -2.33 -10.00
C ARG A 19 10.26 -1.78 -10.15
N GLY A 20 10.57 -0.67 -9.48
CA GLY A 20 11.86 0.03 -9.56
C GLY A 20 12.88 -0.41 -8.50
N GLY A 21 12.49 -1.25 -7.53
CA GLY A 21 13.34 -1.61 -6.39
C GLY A 21 13.60 -0.44 -5.44
N TRP A 22 12.64 0.48 -5.29
CA TRP A 22 12.75 1.63 -4.41
C TRP A 22 11.87 1.48 -3.17
N SER A 23 12.36 1.96 -2.03
CA SER A 23 11.55 2.10 -0.82
C SER A 23 10.35 3.01 -1.06
N PHE A 24 9.21 2.66 -0.47
CA PHE A 24 8.00 3.47 -0.52
C PHE A 24 7.24 3.49 0.80
N VAL A 25 6.40 4.52 0.97
CA VAL A 25 5.36 4.61 2.00
C VAL A 25 4.02 4.83 1.30
N ALA A 26 3.13 3.83 1.38
CA ALA A 26 1.83 3.87 0.73
C ALA A 26 0.71 3.83 1.78
N ALA A 27 -0.03 4.93 1.89
CA ALA A 27 -1.19 5.03 2.77
C ALA A 27 -2.46 4.60 2.04
N ASP A 28 -3.03 3.49 2.49
CA ASP A 28 -4.23 2.82 2.01
C ASP A 28 -4.28 2.75 0.49
N PRO A 29 -3.29 2.11 -0.16
CA PRO A 29 -3.24 2.07 -1.61
C PRO A 29 -4.47 1.34 -2.14
N ILE A 30 -5.03 1.85 -3.23
CA ILE A 30 -6.11 1.16 -3.94
C ILE A 30 -5.48 0.07 -4.78
N LEU A 31 -5.59 -1.19 -4.36
CA LEU A 31 -5.07 -2.36 -5.07
C LEU A 31 -6.17 -3.14 -5.79
N SER A 32 -7.43 -2.86 -5.44
CA SER A 32 -8.58 -3.43 -6.12
C SER A 32 -9.64 -2.38 -6.44
N ASP A 33 -10.15 -2.49 -7.65
CA ASP A 33 -11.28 -1.74 -8.19
C ASP A 33 -12.63 -2.33 -7.76
N ASP A 34 -12.67 -3.61 -7.34
CA ASP A 34 -13.90 -4.39 -7.09
C ASP A 34 -14.91 -3.66 -6.20
N TRP A 35 -14.45 -3.16 -5.04
CA TRP A 35 -15.32 -2.48 -4.08
C TRP A 35 -15.94 -1.21 -4.69
N TYR A 36 -15.16 -0.45 -5.46
CA TYR A 36 -15.64 0.79 -6.07
C TYR A 36 -16.61 0.52 -7.23
N GLU A 37 -16.38 -0.54 -8.01
CA GLU A 37 -17.30 -0.97 -9.07
C GLU A 37 -18.64 -1.43 -8.50
N GLN A 38 -18.60 -2.21 -7.42
CA GLN A 38 -19.78 -2.87 -6.87
C GLN A 38 -20.60 -1.96 -5.94
N ASN A 39 -19.95 -1.12 -5.14
CA ASN A 39 -20.60 -0.36 -4.07
C ASN A 39 -20.79 1.12 -4.37
N ASP A 40 -19.93 1.73 -5.19
CA ASP A 40 -19.95 3.18 -5.43
C ASP A 40 -20.44 3.57 -6.83
N ARG A 41 -20.53 2.61 -7.77
CA ARG A 41 -20.78 2.84 -9.21
C ARG A 41 -19.90 3.95 -9.78
N ASP A 42 -18.74 4.17 -9.16
CA ASP A 42 -17.86 5.28 -9.48
C ASP A 42 -16.78 4.79 -10.45
N TYR A 43 -17.09 4.90 -11.74
CA TYR A 43 -16.18 4.61 -12.83
C TYR A 43 -14.91 5.48 -12.82
N HIS A 44 -14.85 6.58 -12.05
CA HIS A 44 -13.61 7.36 -11.89
C HIS A 44 -12.50 6.57 -11.16
N PHE A 45 -12.83 5.45 -10.52
CA PHE A 45 -11.87 4.59 -9.85
C PHE A 45 -11.44 3.38 -10.68
N THR A 46 -12.26 2.91 -11.63
CA THR A 46 -12.23 1.49 -12.01
C THR A 46 -12.11 1.21 -13.51
N SER A 47 -12.43 2.15 -14.41
CA SER A 47 -12.23 1.94 -15.85
C SER A 47 -12.19 3.27 -16.61
N GLY A 48 -11.05 3.57 -17.24
CA GLY A 48 -10.88 4.86 -17.94
C GLY A 48 -9.47 5.30 -18.37
N GLY A 49 -8.46 4.42 -18.34
CA GLY A 49 -7.23 4.63 -19.13
C GLY A 49 -5.91 4.94 -18.39
N ILE A 50 -5.85 4.92 -17.05
CA ILE A 50 -4.56 5.07 -16.33
C ILE A 50 -3.79 3.74 -16.24
N PHE A 51 -4.48 2.63 -15.95
CA PHE A 51 -3.92 1.28 -16.06
C PHE A 51 -4.56 0.57 -17.27
N PRO A 52 -3.77 -0.17 -18.07
CA PRO A 52 -4.29 -0.93 -19.21
C PRO A 52 -5.11 -2.16 -18.79
N LYS A 53 -5.09 -2.50 -17.50
CA LYS A 53 -5.78 -3.61 -16.84
C LYS A 53 -6.33 -3.12 -15.49
N SER A 54 -7.20 -3.89 -14.85
CA SER A 54 -7.63 -3.59 -13.47
C SER A 54 -6.42 -3.60 -12.53
N LYS A 55 -6.50 -2.89 -11.39
CA LYS A 55 -5.38 -2.83 -10.43
C LYS A 55 -5.06 -4.22 -9.87
N GLN A 56 -6.08 -5.04 -9.66
CA GLN A 56 -6.01 -6.42 -9.20
C GLN A 56 -5.13 -7.24 -10.14
N GLU A 57 -5.40 -7.16 -11.46
CA GLU A 57 -4.61 -7.87 -12.48
C GLU A 57 -3.18 -7.36 -12.53
N VAL A 58 -2.98 -6.04 -12.49
CA VAL A 58 -1.65 -5.42 -12.51
C VAL A 58 -0.79 -5.91 -11.34
N PHE A 59 -1.34 -5.92 -10.12
CA PHE A 59 -0.60 -6.39 -8.96
C PHE A 59 -0.47 -7.92 -8.91
N ALA A 60 -1.47 -8.68 -9.37
CA ALA A 60 -1.38 -10.14 -9.50
C ALA A 60 -0.25 -10.57 -10.44
N GLU A 61 0.00 -9.81 -11.52
CA GLU A 61 1.12 -10.04 -12.44
C GLU A 61 2.46 -9.55 -11.88
N LEU A 62 2.46 -8.44 -11.14
CA LEU A 62 3.67 -7.81 -10.61
C LEU A 62 4.29 -8.61 -9.46
N ILE A 63 3.48 -9.03 -8.48
CA ILE A 63 3.98 -9.63 -7.23
C ILE A 63 4.86 -10.88 -7.48
N PRO A 64 4.48 -11.86 -8.32
CA PRO A 64 5.33 -13.02 -8.60
C PRO A 64 6.70 -12.63 -9.20
N GLN A 65 6.72 -11.67 -10.13
CA GLN A 65 7.97 -11.19 -10.75
C GLN A 65 8.90 -10.56 -9.72
N ILE A 66 8.35 -9.89 -8.72
CA ILE A 66 9.12 -9.24 -7.65
C ILE A 66 9.63 -10.27 -6.64
N THR A 67 8.81 -11.25 -6.26
CA THR A 67 9.22 -12.35 -5.38
C THR A 67 10.42 -13.11 -5.93
N GLU A 68 10.46 -13.36 -7.25
CA GLU A 68 11.56 -14.05 -7.94
C GLU A 68 12.84 -13.20 -8.10
N ARG A 69 12.69 -11.87 -8.28
CA ARG A 69 13.81 -10.98 -8.63
C ARG A 69 14.52 -10.34 -7.44
N LEU A 70 13.82 -10.12 -6.33
CA LEU A 70 14.39 -9.44 -5.17
C LEU A 70 15.42 -10.33 -4.47
N THR A 71 16.68 -10.18 -4.85
CA THR A 71 17.87 -10.71 -4.15
C THR A 71 18.38 -9.76 -3.07
N THR A 72 17.88 -8.51 -3.02
CA THR A 72 18.35 -7.46 -2.12
C THR A 72 17.41 -7.31 -0.92
N ALA A 73 17.92 -7.63 0.27
CA ALA A 73 17.26 -7.49 1.56
C ALA A 73 17.08 -6.02 2.03
N ASP A 74 17.49 -5.03 1.23
CA ASP A 74 17.74 -3.67 1.73
C ASP A 74 16.58 -2.68 1.51
N ALA A 75 15.72 -2.89 0.50
CA ALA A 75 14.63 -1.96 0.19
C ALA A 75 13.37 -2.27 1.03
N ARG A 76 13.40 -1.92 2.31
CA ARG A 76 12.19 -1.97 3.17
C ARG A 76 11.19 -0.91 2.71
N SER A 77 9.92 -1.28 2.65
CA SER A 77 8.81 -0.37 2.31
C SER A 77 7.66 -0.53 3.30
N VAL A 78 6.84 0.51 3.43
CA VAL A 78 5.75 0.55 4.40
C VAL A 78 4.41 0.72 3.69
N LEU A 79 3.47 -0.11 4.08
CA LEU A 79 2.05 -0.01 3.77
C LEU A 79 1.32 0.40 5.05
N ILE A 80 0.45 1.39 4.97
CA ILE A 80 -0.35 1.85 6.11
C ILE A 80 -1.80 1.67 5.71
N THR A 81 -2.59 0.94 6.47
CA THR A 81 -4.02 0.69 6.17
C THR A 81 -4.81 0.65 7.48
N SER A 82 -6.06 0.24 7.43
CA SER A 82 -6.91 -0.02 8.59
C SER A 82 -7.90 -1.11 8.25
N SER A 83 -8.23 -1.99 9.21
CA SER A 83 -9.29 -2.99 9.05
C SER A 83 -10.67 -2.41 8.76
N ARG A 84 -10.84 -1.09 8.91
CA ARG A 84 -12.05 -0.33 8.60
C ARG A 84 -12.08 0.24 7.18
N SER A 85 -11.00 0.05 6.41
CA SER A 85 -10.96 0.43 5.00
C SER A 85 -11.48 -0.70 4.10
N PRO A 86 -12.24 -0.39 3.03
CA PRO A 86 -12.58 -1.38 2.01
C PRO A 86 -11.36 -1.95 1.29
N GLN A 87 -10.21 -1.27 1.33
CA GLN A 87 -8.97 -1.75 0.71
C GLN A 87 -8.18 -2.72 1.59
N TYR A 88 -8.56 -2.92 2.86
CA TYR A 88 -7.77 -3.67 3.83
C TYR A 88 -7.41 -5.09 3.38
N SER A 89 -8.42 -5.90 3.03
CA SER A 89 -8.20 -7.29 2.63
C SER A 89 -7.34 -7.37 1.38
N TYR A 90 -7.61 -6.51 0.39
CA TYR A 90 -6.82 -6.43 -0.84
C TYR A 90 -5.36 -6.07 -0.55
N VAL A 91 -5.11 -5.07 0.30
CA VAL A 91 -3.74 -4.69 0.71
C VAL A 91 -3.01 -5.85 1.38
N VAL A 92 -3.62 -6.48 2.40
CA VAL A 92 -2.99 -7.55 3.16
C VAL A 92 -2.77 -8.79 2.29
N GLU A 93 -3.75 -9.19 1.48
CA GLU A 93 -3.69 -10.40 0.66
C GLU A 93 -2.73 -10.26 -0.51
N THR A 94 -2.82 -9.17 -1.27
CA THR A 94 -1.94 -8.90 -2.41
C THR A 94 -0.47 -8.79 -1.99
N MET A 95 -0.20 -8.21 -0.82
CA MET A 95 1.17 -7.96 -0.34
C MET A 95 1.74 -9.09 0.53
N ARG A 96 0.90 -10.08 0.90
CA ARG A 96 1.32 -11.24 1.72
C ARG A 96 2.58 -11.94 1.21
N PRO A 97 2.78 -12.18 -0.11
CA PRO A 97 3.99 -12.84 -0.61
C PRO A 97 5.29 -12.05 -0.39
N LEU A 98 5.18 -10.79 0.04
CA LEU A 98 6.30 -9.88 0.31
C LEU A 98 6.35 -9.45 1.78
N SER A 99 5.63 -10.12 2.69
CA SER A 99 5.49 -9.68 4.09
C SER A 99 6.82 -9.60 4.83
N ASP A 100 7.77 -10.48 4.50
CA ASP A 100 9.14 -10.51 5.06
C ASP A 100 9.97 -9.27 4.69
N ARG A 101 9.52 -8.49 3.70
CA ARG A 101 10.23 -7.35 3.11
C ARG A 101 9.47 -6.02 3.27
N LEU A 102 8.26 -6.09 3.83
CA LEU A 102 7.36 -4.96 3.98
C LEU A 102 6.93 -4.83 5.44
N SER A 103 6.70 -3.59 5.85
CA SER A 103 5.97 -3.30 7.09
C SER A 103 4.55 -2.91 6.75
N ILE A 104 3.58 -3.70 7.18
CA ILE A 104 2.14 -3.39 7.07
C ILE A 104 1.68 -2.87 8.42
N LEU A 105 1.36 -1.58 8.50
CA LEU A 105 0.85 -0.94 9.69
C LEU A 105 -0.67 -0.78 9.58
N SER A 106 -1.42 -1.50 10.41
CA SER A 106 -2.89 -1.41 10.44
C SER A 106 -3.34 -0.54 11.60
N SER A 107 -3.98 0.59 11.28
CA SER A 107 -4.49 1.53 12.28
C SER A 107 -5.82 1.09 12.86
N THR A 108 -5.93 1.18 14.18
CA THR A 108 -7.16 0.98 14.94
C THR A 108 -7.90 2.27 15.23
N ASN A 109 -7.50 3.39 14.62
CA ASN A 109 -8.08 4.70 14.92
C ASN A 109 -9.62 4.67 14.74
N PRO A 110 -10.39 4.95 15.81
CA PRO A 110 -11.85 4.84 15.80
C PRO A 110 -12.53 5.90 14.92
N GLU A 111 -11.79 6.88 14.40
CA GLU A 111 -12.30 7.89 13.48
C GLU A 111 -12.15 7.48 12.00
N ILE A 112 -11.49 6.35 11.70
CA ILE A 112 -11.43 5.80 10.33
C ILE A 112 -12.72 5.05 10.04
N ASN A 113 -13.62 5.63 9.26
CA ASN A 113 -14.89 5.01 8.89
C ASN A 113 -14.94 4.57 7.42
N LYS A 114 -14.04 5.09 6.59
CA LYS A 114 -13.94 4.80 5.16
C LYS A 114 -12.51 5.06 4.65
N HIS A 115 -12.25 4.61 3.42
CA HIS A 115 -10.95 4.75 2.75
C HIS A 115 -10.32 6.16 2.82
N PRO A 116 -11.04 7.27 2.49
CA PRO A 116 -10.47 8.62 2.59
C PRO A 116 -10.00 9.03 3.99
N ASP A 117 -10.48 8.37 5.05
CA ASP A 117 -10.14 8.71 6.42
C ASP A 117 -8.76 8.14 6.82
N VAL A 118 -8.29 7.06 6.18
CA VAL A 118 -7.06 6.38 6.60
C VAL A 118 -5.85 7.31 6.52
N ALA A 119 -5.68 8.01 5.40
CA ALA A 119 -4.53 8.88 5.19
C ALA A 119 -4.44 10.05 6.21
N PRO A 120 -5.47 10.90 6.41
CA PRO A 120 -5.37 11.97 7.40
C PRO A 120 -5.25 11.44 8.84
N LYS A 121 -5.87 10.30 9.17
CA LYS A 121 -5.84 9.74 10.54
C LYS A 121 -4.58 8.97 10.88
N THR A 122 -3.73 8.65 9.89
CA THR A 122 -2.46 7.94 10.07
C THR A 122 -1.24 8.76 9.64
N ILE A 123 -1.38 10.09 9.52
CA ILE A 123 -0.30 10.96 9.04
C ILE A 123 0.98 10.84 9.89
N TYR A 124 0.83 10.63 11.19
CA TYR A 124 1.96 10.42 12.09
C TYR A 124 2.77 9.16 11.71
N ALA A 125 2.09 8.06 11.37
CA ALA A 125 2.73 6.82 10.96
C ALA A 125 3.38 6.94 9.58
N GLN A 126 2.77 7.71 8.68
CA GLN A 126 3.33 8.02 7.37
C GLN A 126 4.64 8.80 7.49
N VAL A 127 4.66 9.85 8.30
CA VAL A 127 5.87 10.67 8.54
C VAL A 127 6.94 9.86 9.26
N MET A 128 6.56 9.07 10.27
CA MET A 128 7.48 8.16 10.95
C MET A 128 8.11 7.18 9.97
N ALA A 129 7.30 6.51 9.15
CA ALA A 129 7.79 5.54 8.16
C ALA A 129 8.73 6.19 7.14
N MET A 130 8.37 7.37 6.60
CA MET A 130 9.24 8.11 5.67
C MET A 130 10.58 8.44 6.31
N ASN A 131 10.59 8.98 7.53
CA ASN A 131 11.81 9.32 8.23
C ASN A 131 12.64 8.08 8.55
N SER A 132 12.02 6.98 8.98
CA SER A 132 12.72 5.72 9.24
C SER A 132 13.41 5.19 7.99
N LEU A 133 12.73 5.20 6.84
CA LEU A 133 13.32 4.75 5.58
C LEU A 133 14.45 5.68 5.09
N LEU A 134 14.31 6.99 5.27
CA LEU A 134 15.34 7.96 4.87
C LEU A 134 16.58 7.90 5.78
N LEU A 135 16.41 7.56 7.06
CA LEU A 135 17.49 7.50 8.04
C LEU A 135 18.06 6.08 8.24
N GLY A 136 17.51 5.07 7.55
CA GLY A 136 17.92 3.67 7.71
C GLY A 136 17.57 3.08 9.08
N MET A 137 16.52 3.58 9.74
CA MET A 137 16.03 3.04 11.00
C MET A 137 15.14 1.82 10.76
N SER A 138 15.25 0.83 11.63
CA SER A 138 14.40 -0.36 11.58
C SER A 138 12.93 -0.03 11.82
N LEU A 139 12.07 -0.67 11.03
CA LEU A 139 10.62 -0.68 11.19
C LEU A 139 10.17 -2.10 11.54
N PRO A 140 8.98 -2.30 12.13
CA PRO A 140 8.44 -3.62 12.42
C PRO A 140 8.39 -4.49 11.16
N ASP A 141 8.82 -5.75 11.27
CA ASP A 141 8.73 -6.68 10.16
C ASP A 141 7.28 -7.21 10.02
N ASN A 142 6.86 -7.48 8.79
CA ASN A 142 5.54 -8.03 8.45
C ASN A 142 4.37 -7.11 8.80
N PHE A 143 3.78 -7.27 9.98
CA PHE A 143 2.50 -6.66 10.33
C PHE A 143 2.52 -6.11 11.75
N ALA A 144 2.06 -4.88 11.92
CA ALA A 144 1.92 -4.26 13.23
C ALA A 144 0.60 -3.47 13.32
N ILE A 145 0.03 -3.46 14.52
CA ILE A 145 -1.13 -2.64 14.84
C ILE A 145 -0.63 -1.29 15.37
N ILE A 146 -1.20 -0.20 14.87
CA ILE A 146 -0.90 1.17 15.31
C ILE A 146 -2.21 1.86 15.76
N PRO A 147 -2.13 2.88 16.63
CA PRO A 147 -3.32 3.57 17.12
C PRO A 147 -4.15 4.29 16.04
#